data_AF-A0AAF0F4L7-F1
#
_entry.id   AF-A0AAF0F4L7-F1
#
_cell.length_a   1.000
_cell.length_b   1.000
_cell.length_c   1.000
_cell.angle_alpha   90.00
_cell.angle_beta   90.00
_cell.angle_gamma   90.00
#
_symmetry.space_group_name_H-M   'P 1'
#
loop_
_entity.id
_entity.type
_entity.pdbx_description
1 polymer ?
#
loop_
_entity_poly.entity_id
_entity_poly.type
_entity_poly.pdbx_seq_one_letter_code
_entity_poly.pdbx_strand_id
1 'polypeptide(L)'
;MVREEEERLLPREPAPPAAPQEPTPEEREANREQEEDEAPYAPLNPRERRSLVFLQMNTPLSVLLCIVAGIFGVMIVPSIDDVFNSHSTLLTPSPKLFFGYLFVLLLFQVGFCMLAVISQNAHTQRCVVQSTGSRLAVENYLLGLWFIFFVLDTPTTRAVGCYVLAGAGLLSLVNFIVLRAKYKPRWVHPFELLLVHVPNKLVTVLVVYNLFWQQLFLDADWVRDPYNGVHRLADALWYTIGVNVVFGILLAVWIGMNSDVTVYCASMYLDAAVLSLRSVPVIGPRSRPFSLVLITFISMGVRTLALVVPGLLKNGCLVICHAHPGGRDAHAVEVQAPPSRAEADLQAAYHDEPQLEGVTVHRPDPTYGSLDQRQSTPSQ
;
A
#
# COMPACT_ATOMS: atom_id res chain seq x y z
N MET A 1 4.69 27.37 -72.43
CA MET A 1 4.37 26.26 -71.50
C MET A 1 5.62 25.66 -70.83
N VAL A 2 6.73 26.38 -70.68
CA VAL A 2 7.95 25.86 -70.00
C VAL A 2 8.55 26.94 -69.08
N ARG A 3 7.72 27.80 -68.48
CA ARG A 3 8.21 28.89 -67.62
C ARG A 3 7.47 29.06 -66.29
N GLU A 4 6.53 28.16 -65.99
CA GLU A 4 5.74 28.21 -64.74
C GLU A 4 6.02 27.03 -63.79
N GLU A 5 6.87 26.07 -64.17
CA GLU A 5 7.23 24.94 -63.28
C GLU A 5 8.53 25.15 -62.48
N GLU A 6 9.33 26.17 -62.78
CA GLU A 6 10.65 26.36 -62.15
C GLU A 6 10.60 27.15 -60.83
N GLU A 7 9.45 27.72 -60.44
CA GLU A 7 9.30 28.46 -59.18
C GLU A 7 8.84 27.60 -57.99
N ARG A 8 8.60 26.30 -58.18
CA ARG A 8 8.17 25.38 -57.10
C ARG A 8 9.31 24.68 -56.35
N LEU A 9 10.57 24.97 -56.68
CA LEU A 9 11.76 24.30 -56.12
C LEU A 9 12.61 25.19 -55.19
N LEU A 10 12.04 26.27 -54.65
CA LEU A 10 12.71 26.98 -53.57
C LEU A 10 12.52 26.21 -52.24
N PRO A 11 13.61 25.91 -51.50
CA PRO A 11 13.53 25.25 -50.20
C PRO A 11 12.65 26.08 -49.27
N ARG A 12 11.55 25.50 -48.81
CA ARG A 12 10.74 26.07 -47.73
C ARG A 12 11.64 26.19 -46.51
N GLU A 13 11.89 27.42 -46.09
CA GLU A 13 12.59 27.74 -44.85
C GLU A 13 11.97 26.93 -43.69
N PRO A 14 12.76 26.18 -42.91
CA PRO A 14 12.22 25.37 -41.83
C PRO A 14 11.50 26.30 -40.85
N ALA A 15 10.24 25.98 -40.57
CA ALA A 15 9.42 26.75 -39.65
C ALA A 15 10.17 26.95 -38.32
N PRO A 16 10.13 28.15 -37.73
CA PRO A 16 10.78 28.40 -36.45
C PRO A 16 10.28 27.37 -35.43
N PRO A 17 11.17 26.79 -34.61
CA PRO A 17 10.79 25.79 -33.62
C PRO A 17 9.67 26.38 -32.77
N ALA A 18 8.57 25.63 -32.64
CA ALA A 18 7.43 26.01 -31.84
C ALA A 18 7.91 26.50 -30.47
N ALA A 19 7.41 27.66 -30.04
CA ALA A 19 7.75 28.22 -28.74
C ALA A 19 7.58 27.13 -27.66
N PRO A 20 8.49 27.06 -26.65
CA PRO A 20 8.44 26.04 -25.62
C PRO A 20 7.03 26.01 -25.03
N GLN A 21 6.32 24.89 -25.22
CA GLN A 21 5.03 24.71 -24.57
C GLN A 21 5.27 24.82 -23.07
N GLU A 22 4.51 25.71 -22.41
CA GLU A 22 4.56 25.81 -20.97
C GLU A 22 4.26 24.42 -20.38
N PRO A 23 5.16 23.87 -19.55
CA PRO A 23 4.96 22.54 -18.99
C PRO A 23 3.63 22.51 -18.25
N THR A 24 2.89 21.41 -18.44
CA THR A 24 1.61 21.20 -17.77
C THR A 24 1.77 21.27 -16.24
N PRO A 25 0.72 21.59 -15.47
CA PRO A 25 0.83 21.65 -14.01
C PRO A 25 1.41 20.36 -13.39
N GLU A 26 1.06 19.20 -13.95
CA GLU A 26 1.60 17.89 -13.55
C GLU A 26 3.08 17.74 -13.90
N GLU A 27 3.53 18.21 -15.09
CA GLU A 27 4.96 18.24 -15.44
C GLU A 27 5.74 19.24 -14.59
N ARG A 28 5.15 20.36 -14.20
CA ARG A 28 5.79 21.32 -13.29
C ARG A 28 5.98 20.74 -11.90
N GLU A 29 4.99 20.01 -11.37
CA GLU A 29 5.13 19.30 -10.10
C GLU A 29 6.17 18.18 -10.21
N ALA A 30 6.14 17.38 -11.28
CA ALA A 30 7.13 16.32 -11.51
C ALA A 30 8.57 16.87 -11.66
N ASN A 31 8.73 17.98 -12.39
CA ASN A 31 10.03 18.64 -12.57
C ASN A 31 10.53 19.29 -11.29
N ARG A 32 9.63 19.89 -10.48
CA ARG A 32 9.98 20.49 -9.18
C ARG A 32 10.36 19.44 -8.15
N GLU A 33 9.67 18.30 -8.14
CA GLU A 33 10.03 17.15 -7.32
C GLU A 33 11.34 16.48 -7.79
N GLN A 34 11.64 16.48 -9.09
CA GLN A 34 12.94 16.06 -9.63
C GLN A 34 14.07 17.02 -9.25
N GLU A 35 13.86 18.33 -9.31
CA GLU A 35 14.85 19.34 -8.87
C GLU A 35 15.12 19.27 -7.36
N GLU A 36 14.11 18.96 -6.53
CA GLU A 36 14.32 18.72 -5.09
C GLU A 36 15.13 17.43 -4.81
N ASP A 37 15.06 16.42 -5.69
CA ASP A 37 15.84 15.19 -5.60
C ASP A 37 17.26 15.29 -6.21
N GLU A 38 17.49 16.21 -7.16
CA GLU A 38 18.82 16.54 -7.69
C GLU A 38 19.56 17.58 -6.84
N ALA A 39 18.89 18.24 -5.89
CA ALA A 39 19.56 19.05 -4.88
C ALA A 39 20.66 18.22 -4.20
N PRO A 40 21.93 18.67 -4.17
CA PRO A 40 23.04 17.88 -3.63
C PRO A 40 22.76 17.45 -2.20
N TYR A 41 22.28 16.21 -2.04
CA TYR A 41 21.98 15.66 -0.73
C TYR A 41 23.27 15.68 0.09
N ALA A 42 23.27 16.46 1.16
CA ALA A 42 24.41 16.56 2.08
C ALA A 42 24.89 15.15 2.47
N PRO A 43 26.22 14.91 2.55
CA PRO A 43 26.76 13.61 2.91
C PRO A 43 26.17 13.13 4.24
N LEU A 44 25.89 11.82 4.33
CA LEU A 44 25.28 11.20 5.51
C LEU A 44 26.04 11.59 6.78
N ASN A 45 25.31 11.89 7.85
CA ASN A 45 25.90 12.20 9.14
C ASN A 45 26.72 10.98 9.62
N PRO A 46 27.91 11.14 10.25
CA PRO A 46 28.72 10.01 10.73
C PRO A 46 27.95 8.99 11.59
N ARG A 47 26.90 9.41 12.31
CA ARG A 47 25.99 8.49 13.04
C ARG A 47 25.15 7.62 12.09
N GLU A 48 24.63 8.20 11.02
CA GLU A 48 23.86 7.49 10.00
C GLU A 48 24.75 6.50 9.24
N ARG A 49 26.01 6.86 8.98
CA ARG A 49 26.99 5.95 8.37
C ARG A 49 27.28 4.73 9.24
N ARG A 50 27.42 4.90 10.56
CA ARG A 50 27.58 3.77 11.50
C ARG A 50 26.33 2.91 11.57
N SER A 51 25.15 3.53 11.55
CA SER A 51 23.87 2.83 11.51
C SER A 51 23.71 2.03 10.21
N LEU A 52 24.13 2.59 9.07
CA LEU A 52 24.14 1.91 7.77
C LEU A 52 25.03 0.67 7.79
N VAL A 53 26.25 0.76 8.32
CA VAL A 53 27.15 -0.40 8.44
C VAL A 53 26.52 -1.48 9.33
N PHE A 54 25.93 -1.09 10.46
CA PHE A 54 25.23 -2.04 11.33
C PHE A 54 24.05 -2.71 10.60
N LEU A 55 23.29 -1.93 9.83
CA LEU A 55 22.19 -2.43 9.00
C LEU A 55 22.67 -3.42 7.93
N GLN A 56 23.75 -3.08 7.24
CA GLN A 56 24.34 -3.88 6.16
C GLN A 56 24.86 -5.22 6.67
N MET A 57 25.27 -5.30 7.94
CA MET A 57 25.65 -6.57 8.57
C MET A 57 24.43 -7.33 9.13
N ASN A 58 23.51 -6.62 9.79
CA ASN A 58 22.41 -7.26 10.52
C ASN A 58 21.28 -7.76 9.59
N THR A 59 21.00 -7.05 8.51
CA THR A 59 19.94 -7.43 7.56
C THR A 59 20.22 -8.77 6.89
N PRO A 60 21.37 -9.01 6.22
CA PRO A 60 21.64 -10.31 5.61
C PRO A 60 21.76 -11.43 6.65
N LEU A 61 22.28 -11.13 7.85
CA LEU A 61 22.33 -12.09 8.95
C LEU A 61 20.91 -12.52 9.37
N SER A 62 19.98 -11.58 9.48
CA SER A 62 18.58 -11.87 9.82
C SER A 62 17.87 -12.76 8.78
N VAL A 63 18.10 -12.48 7.50
CA VAL A 63 17.55 -13.29 6.40
C VAL A 63 18.15 -14.69 6.45
N LEU A 64 19.46 -14.79 6.65
CA LEU A 64 20.16 -16.08 6.78
C LEU A 64 19.62 -16.90 7.95
N LEU A 65 19.45 -16.29 9.13
CA LEU A 65 18.87 -17.00 10.29
C LEU A 65 17.42 -17.43 10.02
N CYS A 66 16.61 -16.61 9.34
CA CYS A 66 15.25 -16.98 8.97
C CYS A 66 15.23 -18.19 8.01
N ILE A 67 16.10 -18.19 6.99
CA ILE A 67 16.26 -19.33 6.06
C ILE A 67 16.66 -20.59 6.82
N VAL A 68 17.69 -20.46 7.68
CA VAL A 68 18.21 -21.58 8.47
C VAL A 68 17.12 -22.15 9.37
N ALA A 69 16.36 -21.31 10.09
CA ALA A 69 15.24 -21.73 10.92
C ALA A 69 14.15 -22.46 10.11
N GLY A 70 13.81 -21.95 8.92
CA GLY A 70 12.86 -22.60 8.02
C GLY A 70 13.33 -23.98 7.54
N ILE A 71 14.61 -24.10 7.15
CA ILE A 71 15.20 -25.38 6.73
C ILE A 71 15.23 -26.37 7.90
N PHE A 72 15.68 -25.94 9.08
CA PHE A 72 15.68 -26.78 10.27
C PHE A 72 14.28 -27.26 10.64
N GLY A 73 13.27 -26.39 10.54
CA GLY A 73 11.89 -26.79 10.82
C GLY A 73 11.33 -27.80 9.83
N VAL A 74 11.82 -27.85 8.59
CA VAL A 74 11.46 -28.91 7.62
C VAL A 74 12.24 -30.20 7.87
N MET A 75 13.48 -30.12 8.36
CA MET A 75 14.36 -31.29 8.57
C MET A 75 14.15 -32.00 9.90
N ILE A 76 13.71 -31.30 10.94
CA ILE A 76 13.47 -31.89 12.27
C ILE A 76 12.19 -32.75 12.24
N VAL A 77 12.15 -33.79 13.06
CA VAL A 77 10.95 -34.59 13.33
C VAL A 77 10.42 -34.21 14.72
N PRO A 78 9.16 -33.79 14.87
CA PRO A 78 8.15 -33.58 13.81
C PRO A 78 8.51 -32.40 12.89
N SER A 79 8.24 -32.55 11.59
CA SER A 79 8.49 -31.49 10.62
C SER A 79 7.37 -30.44 10.66
N ILE A 80 7.64 -29.25 10.13
CA ILE A 80 6.61 -28.20 9.99
C ILE A 80 5.38 -28.73 9.22
N ASP A 81 5.57 -29.54 8.16
CA ASP A 81 4.46 -30.16 7.42
C ASP A 81 3.67 -31.11 8.31
N ASP A 82 4.34 -31.90 9.16
CA ASP A 82 3.67 -32.78 10.12
C ASP A 82 2.87 -31.98 11.15
N VAL A 83 3.41 -30.89 11.68
CA VAL A 83 2.71 -30.02 12.64
C VAL A 83 1.49 -29.38 11.99
N PHE A 84 1.62 -28.87 10.76
CA PHE A 84 0.50 -28.30 9.99
C PHE A 84 -0.62 -29.31 9.71
N ASN A 85 -0.27 -30.58 9.46
CA ASN A 85 -1.24 -31.63 9.20
C ASN A 85 -1.83 -32.21 10.49
N SER A 86 -1.06 -32.26 11.58
CA SER A 86 -1.48 -32.79 12.88
C SER A 86 -2.40 -31.80 13.59
N HIS A 87 -2.03 -30.52 13.58
CA HIS A 87 -2.77 -29.45 14.25
C HIS A 87 -3.37 -28.46 13.25
N SER A 88 -4.14 -28.99 12.29
CA SER A 88 -4.78 -28.18 11.26
C SER A 88 -5.95 -27.36 11.84
N THR A 89 -5.89 -26.04 11.68
CA THR A 89 -6.99 -25.10 11.92
C THR A 89 -7.71 -24.74 10.61
N LEU A 90 -8.88 -24.12 10.67
CA LEU A 90 -9.63 -23.71 9.48
C LEU A 90 -8.90 -22.64 8.62
N LEU A 91 -8.01 -21.87 9.24
CA LEU A 91 -7.16 -20.85 8.61
C LEU A 91 -5.79 -21.38 8.18
N THR A 92 -5.49 -22.65 8.44
CA THR A 92 -4.20 -23.22 8.11
C THR A 92 -4.00 -23.27 6.59
N PRO A 93 -2.92 -22.66 6.05
CA PRO A 93 -2.56 -22.77 4.64
C PRO A 93 -1.99 -24.15 4.30
N SER A 94 -2.06 -24.54 3.03
CA SER A 94 -1.35 -25.73 2.57
C SER A 94 0.17 -25.52 2.72
N PRO A 95 0.91 -26.46 3.35
CA PRO A 95 2.34 -26.27 3.63
C PRO A 95 3.17 -25.98 2.37
N LYS A 96 2.86 -26.65 1.26
CA LYS A 96 3.52 -26.42 -0.04
C LYS A 96 3.39 -24.97 -0.53
N LEU A 97 2.17 -24.43 -0.51
CA LEU A 97 1.96 -23.05 -0.96
C LEU A 97 2.52 -22.05 0.05
N PHE A 98 2.44 -22.34 1.34
CA PHE A 98 3.06 -21.52 2.39
C PHE A 98 4.58 -21.39 2.20
N PHE A 99 5.30 -22.50 1.99
CA PHE A 99 6.73 -22.45 1.66
C PHE A 99 7.02 -21.74 0.34
N GLY A 100 6.13 -21.85 -0.66
CA GLY A 100 6.23 -21.07 -1.89
C GLY A 100 6.13 -19.56 -1.64
N TYR A 101 5.23 -19.12 -0.77
CA TYR A 101 5.13 -17.72 -0.36
C TYR A 101 6.39 -17.24 0.33
N LEU A 102 6.89 -18.03 1.29
CA LEU A 102 8.13 -17.74 2.01
C LEU A 102 9.34 -17.64 1.07
N PHE A 103 9.43 -18.53 0.09
CA PHE A 103 10.50 -18.50 -0.91
C PHE A 103 10.51 -17.19 -1.69
N VAL A 104 9.34 -16.75 -2.18
CA VAL A 104 9.21 -15.47 -2.90
C VAL A 104 9.55 -14.28 -1.99
N LEU A 105 9.06 -14.29 -0.76
CA LEU A 105 9.36 -13.26 0.24
C LEU A 105 10.87 -13.18 0.50
N LEU A 106 11.53 -14.31 0.73
CA LEU A 106 12.97 -14.38 0.98
C LEU A 106 13.78 -13.94 -0.24
N LEU A 107 13.32 -14.25 -1.45
CA LEU A 107 13.94 -13.77 -2.69
C LEU A 107 13.93 -12.23 -2.76
N PHE A 108 12.80 -11.59 -2.46
CA PHE A 108 12.73 -10.13 -2.39
C PHE A 108 13.60 -9.55 -1.27
N GLN A 109 13.69 -10.22 -0.12
CA GLN A 109 14.55 -9.78 0.98
C GLN A 109 16.05 -9.89 0.63
N VAL A 110 16.46 -10.95 -0.06
CA VAL A 110 17.83 -11.06 -0.60
C VAL A 110 18.08 -9.93 -1.60
N GLY A 111 17.12 -9.63 -2.48
CA GLY A 111 17.19 -8.47 -3.37
C GLY A 111 17.33 -7.14 -2.62
N PHE A 112 16.58 -6.95 -1.53
CA PHE A 112 16.72 -5.80 -0.64
C PHE A 112 18.14 -5.68 -0.05
N CYS A 113 18.72 -6.79 0.42
CA CYS A 113 20.09 -6.81 0.91
C CYS A 113 21.10 -6.42 -0.18
N MET A 114 20.94 -6.93 -1.40
CA MET A 114 21.80 -6.58 -2.52
C MET A 114 21.66 -5.10 -2.89
N LEU A 115 20.44 -4.56 -2.90
CA LEU A 115 20.19 -3.14 -3.15
C LEU A 115 20.87 -2.26 -2.10
N ALA A 116 20.83 -2.66 -0.82
CA ALA A 116 21.45 -1.92 0.27
C ALA A 116 22.99 -1.88 0.19
N VAL A 117 23.62 -2.84 -0.49
CA VAL A 117 25.08 -2.89 -0.71
C VAL A 117 25.47 -2.14 -1.99
N ILE A 118 24.69 -2.30 -3.06
CA ILE A 118 25.03 -1.78 -4.39
C ILE A 118 24.62 -0.31 -4.55
N SER A 119 23.55 0.14 -3.90
CA SER A 119 23.00 1.48 -4.10
C SER A 119 23.95 2.56 -3.57
N GLN A 120 24.42 3.41 -4.48
CA GLN A 120 25.25 4.59 -4.17
C GLN A 120 24.40 5.85 -3.97
N ASN A 121 23.08 5.79 -4.21
CA ASN A 121 22.19 6.94 -4.10
C ASN A 121 21.91 7.27 -2.63
N ALA A 122 22.20 8.52 -2.24
CA ALA A 122 22.01 8.99 -0.86
C ALA A 122 20.54 8.89 -0.40
N HIS A 123 19.58 9.14 -1.30
CA HIS A 123 18.14 8.98 -1.04
C HIS A 123 17.79 7.54 -0.65
N THR A 124 18.16 6.57 -1.48
CA THR A 124 17.89 5.15 -1.23
C THR A 124 18.61 4.65 0.04
N GLN A 125 19.85 5.09 0.29
CA GLN A 125 20.55 4.75 1.53
C GLN A 125 19.83 5.28 2.78
N ARG A 126 19.33 6.51 2.75
CA ARG A 126 18.54 7.08 3.87
C ARG A 126 17.21 6.35 4.04
N CYS A 127 16.51 6.03 2.95
CA CYS A 127 15.28 5.23 2.98
C CYS A 127 15.51 3.87 3.64
N VAL A 128 16.57 3.16 3.22
CA VAL A 128 16.97 1.87 3.78
C VAL A 128 17.29 1.96 5.27
N VAL A 129 18.09 2.95 5.69
CA VAL A 129 18.55 3.10 7.09
C VAL A 129 17.45 3.58 8.02
N GLN A 130 16.72 4.62 7.61
CA GLN A 130 15.79 5.32 8.50
C GLN A 130 14.40 4.66 8.53
N SER A 131 14.00 3.99 7.46
CA SER A 131 12.65 3.42 7.38
C SER A 131 12.62 1.93 7.69
N THR A 132 13.42 1.15 6.97
CA THR A 132 13.07 -0.26 6.75
C THR A 132 14.04 -1.26 7.36
N GLY A 133 15.35 -1.09 7.20
CA GLY A 133 16.26 -2.23 7.34
C GLY A 133 16.38 -2.79 8.76
N SER A 134 16.33 -1.94 9.80
CA SER A 134 16.47 -2.41 11.18
C SER A 134 15.21 -3.12 11.66
N ARG A 135 14.04 -2.63 11.25
CA ARG A 135 12.74 -3.21 11.60
C ARG A 135 12.51 -4.52 10.85
N LEU A 136 12.77 -4.54 9.56
CA LEU A 136 12.68 -5.75 8.74
C LEU A 136 13.63 -6.85 9.24
N ALA A 137 14.84 -6.48 9.69
CA ALA A 137 15.76 -7.45 10.28
C ALA A 137 15.22 -8.05 11.59
N VAL A 138 14.60 -7.23 12.45
CA VAL A 138 13.95 -7.70 13.67
C VAL A 138 12.73 -8.57 13.34
N GLU A 139 11.91 -8.19 12.35
CA GLU A 139 10.80 -9.02 11.85
C GLU A 139 11.28 -10.40 11.40
N ASN A 140 12.40 -10.48 10.69
CA ASN A 140 12.99 -11.75 10.27
C ASN A 140 13.49 -12.60 11.45
N TYR A 141 14.08 -12.00 12.47
CA TYR A 141 14.45 -12.72 13.69
C TYR A 141 13.22 -13.25 14.43
N LEU A 142 12.17 -12.44 14.53
CA LEU A 142 10.92 -12.85 15.17
C LEU A 142 10.22 -13.97 14.37
N LEU A 143 10.24 -13.90 13.04
CA LEU A 143 9.74 -14.99 12.18
C LEU A 143 10.57 -16.27 12.35
N GLY A 144 11.90 -16.16 12.38
CA GLY A 144 12.79 -17.29 12.65
C GLY A 144 12.53 -17.92 14.02
N LEU A 145 12.33 -17.09 15.05
CA LEU A 145 12.00 -17.52 16.41
C LEU A 145 10.62 -18.18 16.47
N TRP A 146 9.64 -17.65 15.73
CA TRP A 146 8.32 -18.24 15.62
C TRP A 146 8.38 -19.65 15.03
N PHE A 147 9.20 -19.92 13.99
CA PHE A 147 9.37 -21.28 13.47
C PHE A 147 9.80 -22.28 14.55
N ILE A 148 10.72 -21.88 15.42
CA ILE A 148 11.20 -22.73 16.52
C ILE A 148 10.04 -23.03 17.48
N PHE A 149 9.28 -22.01 17.89
CA PHE A 149 8.14 -22.20 18.80
C PHE A 149 6.99 -23.00 18.18
N PHE A 150 6.77 -22.84 16.88
CA PHE A 150 5.78 -23.60 16.13
C PHE A 150 6.13 -25.08 16.07
N VAL A 151 7.40 -25.43 15.83
CA VAL A 151 7.86 -26.83 15.81
C VAL A 151 7.81 -27.49 17.18
N LEU A 152 8.11 -26.75 18.26
CA LEU A 152 8.07 -27.29 19.62
C LEU A 152 6.65 -27.66 20.10
N ASP A 153 5.64 -26.91 19.63
CA ASP A 153 4.21 -27.22 19.78
C ASP A 153 3.70 -27.55 21.21
N THR A 154 4.40 -27.09 22.24
CA THR A 154 3.94 -27.16 23.64
C THR A 154 2.95 -26.03 23.95
N PRO A 155 2.06 -26.16 24.95
CA PRO A 155 1.11 -25.09 25.28
C PRO A 155 1.80 -23.76 25.63
N THR A 156 2.97 -23.80 26.29
CA THR A 156 3.74 -22.60 26.60
C THR A 156 4.37 -21.99 25.34
N THR A 157 4.90 -22.80 24.43
CA THR A 157 5.46 -22.30 23.16
C THR A 157 4.39 -21.80 22.22
N ARG A 158 3.16 -22.35 22.26
CA ARG A 158 2.00 -21.83 21.50
C ARG A 158 1.65 -20.40 21.93
N ALA A 159 1.55 -20.15 23.24
CA ALA A 159 1.29 -18.83 23.80
C ALA A 159 2.44 -17.85 23.51
N VAL A 160 3.70 -18.27 23.72
CA VAL A 160 4.88 -17.44 23.40
C VAL A 160 4.94 -17.13 21.90
N GLY A 161 4.62 -18.09 21.04
CA GLY A 161 4.53 -17.90 19.59
C GLY A 161 3.49 -16.83 19.21
N CYS A 162 2.34 -16.78 19.91
CA CYS A 162 1.35 -15.71 19.71
C CYS A 162 1.94 -14.33 20.02
N TYR A 163 2.64 -14.17 21.16
CA TYR A 163 3.26 -12.91 21.53
C TYR A 163 4.36 -12.48 20.56
N VAL A 164 5.17 -13.44 20.06
CA VAL A 164 6.19 -13.17 19.04
C VAL A 164 5.56 -12.68 17.74
N LEU A 165 4.50 -13.34 17.26
CA LEU A 165 3.80 -12.91 16.05
C LEU A 165 3.04 -11.59 16.24
N ALA A 166 2.48 -11.34 17.43
CA ALA A 166 1.87 -10.06 17.75
C ALA A 166 2.90 -8.93 17.70
N GLY A 167 4.10 -9.16 18.27
CA GLY A 167 5.22 -8.23 18.19
C GLY A 167 5.70 -8.00 16.77
N ALA A 168 5.86 -9.07 15.98
CA ALA A 168 6.23 -8.98 14.57
C ALA A 168 5.17 -8.25 13.73
N GLY A 169 3.88 -8.53 13.97
CA GLY A 169 2.76 -7.89 13.29
C GLY A 169 2.68 -6.39 13.60
N LEU A 170 2.84 -6.01 14.88
CA LEU A 170 2.90 -4.61 15.29
C LEU A 170 4.09 -3.89 14.65
N LEU A 171 5.26 -4.52 14.66
CA LEU A 171 6.47 -3.96 14.05
C LEU A 171 6.28 -3.76 12.54
N SER A 172 5.68 -4.74 11.85
CA SER A 172 5.40 -4.69 10.42
C SER A 172 4.36 -3.62 10.08
N LEU A 173 3.32 -3.44 10.92
CA LEU A 173 2.34 -2.37 10.75
C LEU A 173 2.97 -0.98 10.95
N VAL A 174 3.80 -0.82 11.98
CA VAL A 174 4.53 0.43 12.23
C VAL A 174 5.51 0.72 11.08
N ASN A 175 6.17 -0.31 10.58
CA ASN A 175 7.06 -0.21 9.41
C ASN A 175 6.27 0.24 8.18
N PHE A 176 5.12 -0.37 7.90
CA PHE A 176 4.23 0.05 6.83
C PHE A 176 3.77 1.51 6.95
N ILE A 177 3.31 1.92 8.14
CA ILE A 177 2.85 3.31 8.38
C ILE A 177 3.99 4.30 8.18
N VAL A 178 5.18 4.04 8.73
CA VAL A 178 6.33 4.94 8.60
C VAL A 178 6.80 5.02 7.15
N LEU A 179 6.85 3.88 6.46
CA LEU A 179 7.23 3.82 5.06
C LEU A 179 6.26 4.65 4.21
N ARG A 180 4.95 4.51 4.44
CA ARG A 180 3.93 5.31 3.74
C ARG A 180 4.02 6.81 4.05
N ALA A 181 4.28 7.17 5.31
CA ALA A 181 4.30 8.56 5.74
C ALA A 181 5.56 9.31 5.28
N LYS A 182 6.73 8.66 5.30
CA LYS A 182 8.02 9.30 4.99
C LYS A 182 8.49 9.09 3.55
N TYR A 183 8.20 7.94 2.96
CA TYR A 183 8.75 7.52 1.68
C TYR A 183 7.62 7.03 0.78
N LYS A 184 6.93 7.97 0.11
CA LYS A 184 5.83 7.61 -0.79
C LYS A 184 6.37 6.75 -1.94
N PRO A 185 5.66 5.68 -2.33
CA PRO A 185 6.05 4.85 -3.47
C PRO A 185 6.00 5.68 -4.75
N ARG A 186 7.16 5.86 -5.41
CA ARG A 186 7.30 6.59 -6.68
C ARG A 186 7.72 5.64 -7.80
N TRP A 187 7.14 5.82 -8.99
CA TRP A 187 7.43 4.97 -10.16
C TRP A 187 8.78 5.28 -10.83
N VAL A 188 9.37 6.45 -10.55
CA VAL A 188 10.69 6.85 -11.07
C VAL A 188 11.84 5.97 -10.56
N HIS A 189 11.64 5.30 -9.42
CA HIS A 189 12.62 4.38 -8.82
C HIS A 189 12.02 2.98 -8.63
N PRO A 190 11.82 2.22 -9.73
CA PRO A 190 11.09 0.96 -9.70
C PRO A 190 11.78 -0.11 -8.84
N PHE A 191 13.11 -0.10 -8.76
CA PHE A 191 13.86 -1.02 -7.90
C PHE A 191 13.72 -0.70 -6.41
N GLU A 192 13.65 0.59 -6.04
CA GLU A 192 13.38 0.99 -4.66
C GLU A 192 11.95 0.58 -4.28
N LEU A 193 10.98 0.85 -5.16
CA LEU A 193 9.60 0.42 -5.01
C LEU A 193 9.51 -1.10 -4.80
N LEU A 194 10.13 -1.86 -5.70
CA LEU A 194 10.05 -3.31 -5.70
C LEU A 194 10.79 -3.91 -4.49
N LEU A 195 12.03 -3.54 -4.24
CA LEU A 195 12.86 -4.24 -3.26
C LEU A 195 12.71 -3.69 -1.85
N VAL A 196 12.23 -2.46 -1.65
CA VAL A 196 11.99 -1.91 -0.31
C VAL A 196 10.54 -2.10 0.12
N HIS A 197 9.57 -1.76 -0.74
CA HIS A 197 8.17 -1.79 -0.32
C HIS A 197 7.54 -3.17 -0.40
N VAL A 198 7.87 -3.99 -1.42
CA VAL A 198 7.25 -5.31 -1.60
C VAL A 198 7.56 -6.25 -0.44
N PRO A 199 8.83 -6.51 -0.05
CA PRO A 199 9.08 -7.46 1.03
C PRO A 199 8.44 -7.02 2.37
N ASN A 200 8.42 -5.72 2.68
CA ASN A 200 7.69 -5.21 3.84
C ASN A 200 6.19 -5.55 3.77
N LYS A 201 5.54 -5.25 2.65
CA LYS A 201 4.11 -5.56 2.44
C LYS A 201 3.85 -7.07 2.51
N LEU A 202 4.73 -7.89 1.94
CA LEU A 202 4.60 -9.35 1.97
C LEU A 202 4.71 -9.89 3.40
N VAL A 203 5.64 -9.38 4.21
CA VAL A 203 5.75 -9.75 5.63
C VAL A 203 4.50 -9.30 6.39
N THR A 204 4.06 -8.05 6.22
CA THR A 204 2.87 -7.53 6.90
C THR A 204 1.65 -8.37 6.61
N VAL A 205 1.39 -8.66 5.33
CA VAL A 205 0.26 -9.50 4.91
C VAL A 205 0.42 -10.91 5.48
N LEU A 206 1.58 -11.55 5.36
CA LEU A 206 1.79 -12.90 5.90
C LEU A 206 1.52 -12.99 7.41
N VAL A 207 2.12 -12.08 8.19
CA VAL A 207 2.07 -12.12 9.65
C VAL A 207 0.68 -11.74 10.15
N VAL A 208 0.17 -10.58 9.72
CA VAL A 208 -1.07 -10.00 10.28
C VAL A 208 -2.31 -10.71 9.75
N TYR A 209 -2.33 -11.11 8.48
CA TYR A 209 -3.51 -11.73 7.87
C TYR A 209 -3.59 -13.23 8.14
N ASN A 210 -2.45 -13.93 8.15
CA ASN A 210 -2.46 -15.40 8.18
C ASN A 210 -1.83 -15.97 9.46
N LEU A 211 -0.53 -15.76 9.68
CA LEU A 211 0.21 -16.45 10.74
C LEU A 211 -0.32 -16.13 12.15
N PHE A 212 -0.59 -14.86 12.44
CA PHE A 212 -1.09 -14.45 13.76
C PHE A 212 -2.39 -15.16 14.12
N TRP A 213 -3.36 -15.19 13.21
CA TRP A 213 -4.65 -15.84 13.45
C TRP A 213 -4.54 -17.35 13.52
N GLN A 214 -3.68 -17.95 12.70
CA GLN A 214 -3.41 -19.38 12.78
C GLN A 214 -2.83 -19.75 14.15
N GLN A 215 -1.83 -19.00 14.63
CA GLN A 215 -1.20 -19.24 15.92
C GLN A 215 -2.18 -19.00 17.07
N LEU A 216 -3.02 -17.96 16.98
CA LEU A 216 -4.04 -17.67 17.99
C LEU A 216 -5.06 -18.81 18.09
N PHE A 217 -5.47 -19.40 16.96
CA PHE A 217 -6.40 -20.52 16.96
C PHE A 217 -5.75 -21.81 17.47
N LEU A 218 -4.45 -21.97 17.24
CA LEU A 218 -3.66 -23.06 17.80
C LEU A 218 -3.55 -22.95 19.33
N ASP A 219 -3.34 -21.74 19.86
CA ASP A 219 -3.29 -21.46 21.29
C ASP A 219 -4.65 -21.61 21.98
N ALA A 220 -5.72 -21.18 21.30
CA ALA A 220 -7.11 -21.34 21.76
C ALA A 220 -7.64 -22.79 21.67
N ASP A 221 -6.81 -23.73 21.23
CA ASP A 221 -7.15 -25.15 21.06
C ASP A 221 -8.33 -25.38 20.08
N TRP A 222 -8.48 -24.46 19.11
CA TRP A 222 -9.47 -24.53 18.02
C TRP A 222 -8.92 -25.35 16.84
N VAL A 223 -8.45 -26.54 17.19
CA VAL A 223 -7.71 -27.43 16.30
C VAL A 223 -8.53 -28.68 16.05
N ARG A 224 -8.22 -29.38 14.96
CA ARG A 224 -8.78 -30.71 14.68
C ARG A 224 -8.29 -31.74 15.70
N ASP A 225 -9.17 -32.14 16.61
CA ASP A 225 -8.93 -33.31 17.47
C ASP A 225 -9.36 -34.63 16.80
N PRO A 226 -8.50 -35.67 16.75
CA PRO A 226 -8.87 -36.98 16.21
C PRO A 226 -9.98 -37.68 17.01
N TYR A 227 -10.13 -37.36 18.29
CA TYR A 227 -10.99 -38.10 19.23
C TYR A 227 -12.30 -37.38 19.61
N ASN A 228 -12.30 -36.03 19.67
CA ASN A 228 -13.46 -35.21 20.10
C ASN A 228 -13.76 -34.01 19.15
N GLY A 229 -13.12 -33.94 17.98
CA GLY A 229 -12.86 -32.68 17.27
C GLY A 229 -13.95 -32.07 16.39
N VAL A 230 -15.21 -32.52 16.44
CA VAL A 230 -16.27 -31.90 15.61
C VAL A 230 -16.86 -30.66 16.29
N HIS A 231 -17.11 -30.70 17.60
CA HIS A 231 -17.81 -29.63 18.30
C HIS A 231 -16.96 -28.35 18.43
N ARG A 232 -15.71 -28.48 18.90
CA ARG A 232 -14.80 -27.33 19.06
C ARG A 232 -14.43 -26.68 17.72
N LEU A 233 -14.29 -27.48 16.67
CA LEU A 233 -14.01 -26.99 15.32
C LEU A 233 -15.23 -26.30 14.70
N ALA A 234 -16.45 -26.74 15.03
CA ALA A 234 -17.68 -26.08 14.63
C ALA A 234 -17.83 -24.71 15.31
N ASP A 235 -17.45 -24.57 16.58
CA ASP A 235 -17.43 -23.26 17.25
C ASP A 235 -16.39 -22.33 16.62
N ALA A 236 -15.20 -22.85 16.32
CA ALA A 236 -14.13 -22.13 15.64
C ALA A 236 -14.51 -21.63 14.24
N LEU A 237 -15.50 -22.26 13.58
CA LEU A 237 -15.96 -21.88 12.24
C LEU A 237 -16.48 -20.44 12.21
N TRP A 238 -17.30 -20.05 13.19
CA TRP A 238 -17.88 -18.71 13.23
C TRP A 238 -16.83 -17.63 13.48
N TYR A 239 -15.86 -17.90 14.36
CA TYR A 239 -14.72 -17.01 14.57
C TYR A 239 -13.85 -16.91 13.32
N THR A 240 -13.61 -18.02 12.63
CA THR A 240 -12.86 -18.04 11.36
C THR A 240 -13.54 -17.18 10.30
N ILE A 241 -14.87 -17.31 10.18
CA ILE A 241 -15.68 -16.50 9.26
C ILE A 241 -15.58 -15.02 9.63
N GLY A 242 -15.73 -14.68 10.91
CA GLY A 242 -15.62 -13.31 11.40
C GLY A 242 -14.26 -12.69 11.06
N VAL A 243 -13.17 -13.41 11.33
CA VAL A 243 -11.81 -12.97 11.00
C VAL A 243 -11.64 -12.79 9.48
N ASN A 244 -12.09 -13.74 8.66
CA ASN A 244 -11.95 -13.63 7.20
C ASN A 244 -12.75 -12.44 6.65
N VAL A 245 -13.96 -12.19 7.14
CA VAL A 245 -14.78 -11.04 6.73
C VAL A 245 -14.12 -9.72 7.13
N VAL A 246 -13.71 -9.59 8.39
CA VAL A 246 -13.07 -8.35 8.90
C VAL A 246 -11.79 -8.04 8.13
N PHE A 247 -10.87 -8.99 8.03
CA PHE A 247 -9.63 -8.78 7.29
C PHE A 247 -9.84 -8.69 5.78
N GLY A 248 -10.84 -9.38 5.24
CA GLY A 248 -11.25 -9.26 3.85
C GLY A 248 -11.65 -7.83 3.50
N ILE A 249 -12.46 -7.19 4.36
CA ILE A 249 -12.85 -5.79 4.22
C ILE A 249 -11.65 -4.86 4.40
N LEU A 250 -10.83 -5.05 5.46
CA LEU A 250 -9.65 -4.22 5.71
C LEU A 250 -8.65 -4.27 4.53
N LEU A 251 -8.40 -5.45 3.98
CA LEU A 251 -7.54 -5.63 2.81
C LEU A 251 -8.20 -5.03 1.56
N ALA A 252 -9.51 -5.18 1.36
CA ALA A 252 -10.20 -4.54 0.25
C ALA A 252 -10.11 -3.01 0.31
N VAL A 253 -10.29 -2.41 1.49
CA VAL A 253 -10.11 -0.97 1.71
C VAL A 253 -8.67 -0.56 1.44
N TRP A 254 -7.69 -1.30 1.96
CA TRP A 254 -6.27 -1.03 1.68
C TRP A 254 -6.01 -1.05 0.17
N ILE A 255 -6.37 -2.14 -0.52
CA ILE A 255 -6.15 -2.34 -1.95
C ILE A 255 -6.85 -1.25 -2.75
N GLY A 256 -8.10 -0.91 -2.42
CA GLY A 256 -8.86 0.12 -3.14
C GLY A 256 -8.31 1.53 -2.96
N MET A 257 -7.90 1.89 -1.75
CA MET A 257 -7.32 3.22 -1.48
C MET A 257 -5.96 3.42 -2.15
N ASN A 258 -5.16 2.36 -2.29
CA ASN A 258 -3.78 2.47 -2.76
C ASN A 258 -3.56 1.89 -4.17
N SER A 259 -4.56 1.23 -4.75
CA SER A 259 -4.43 0.43 -5.97
C SER A 259 -3.23 -0.52 -5.93
N ASP A 260 -3.02 -1.16 -4.76
CA ASP A 260 -1.79 -1.90 -4.44
C ASP A 260 -1.85 -3.35 -4.94
N VAL A 261 -1.28 -3.57 -6.14
CA VAL A 261 -1.25 -4.89 -6.80
C VAL A 261 -0.49 -5.93 -5.97
N THR A 262 0.55 -5.53 -5.23
CA THR A 262 1.35 -6.44 -4.41
C THR A 262 0.51 -7.04 -3.29
N VAL A 263 -0.19 -6.21 -2.53
CA VAL A 263 -1.05 -6.66 -1.42
C VAL A 263 -2.21 -7.51 -1.94
N TYR A 264 -2.78 -7.13 -3.09
CA TYR A 264 -3.78 -7.94 -3.78
C TYR A 264 -3.25 -9.35 -4.08
N CYS A 265 -2.15 -9.47 -4.83
CA CYS A 265 -1.59 -10.76 -5.23
C CYS A 265 -1.21 -11.62 -4.01
N ALA A 266 -0.59 -11.00 -2.99
CA ALA A 266 -0.21 -11.67 -1.76
C ALA A 266 -1.42 -12.23 -1.01
N SER A 267 -2.47 -11.43 -0.85
CA SER A 267 -3.69 -11.86 -0.16
C SER A 267 -4.45 -12.95 -0.94
N MET A 268 -4.54 -12.84 -2.27
CA MET A 268 -5.15 -13.86 -3.14
C MET A 268 -4.39 -15.19 -3.05
N TYR A 269 -3.06 -15.13 -3.05
CA TYR A 269 -2.22 -16.32 -2.92
C TYR A 269 -2.41 -17.00 -1.57
N LEU A 270 -2.48 -16.23 -0.47
CA LEU A 270 -2.71 -16.81 0.85
C LEU A 270 -4.11 -17.41 0.99
N ASP A 271 -5.15 -16.78 0.43
CA ASP A 271 -6.48 -17.38 0.39
C ASP A 271 -6.50 -18.68 -0.43
N ALA A 272 -5.83 -18.69 -1.59
CA ALA A 272 -5.66 -19.92 -2.37
C ALA A 272 -4.89 -20.99 -1.59
N ALA A 273 -3.86 -20.60 -0.82
CA ALA A 273 -3.12 -21.50 0.04
C ALA A 273 -3.99 -22.11 1.13
N VAL A 274 -4.84 -21.29 1.77
CA VAL A 274 -5.84 -21.75 2.73
C VAL A 274 -6.81 -22.71 2.06
N LEU A 275 -7.47 -22.32 0.97
CA LEU A 275 -8.44 -23.18 0.27
C LEU A 275 -7.85 -24.49 -0.27
N SER A 276 -6.56 -24.50 -0.65
CA SER A 276 -5.89 -25.69 -1.20
C SER A 276 -5.64 -26.78 -0.16
N LEU A 277 -5.70 -26.49 1.15
CA LEU A 277 -5.52 -27.50 2.17
C LEU A 277 -6.78 -28.38 2.26
N ARG A 278 -6.66 -29.62 1.76
CA ARG A 278 -7.76 -30.61 1.65
C ARG A 278 -8.08 -31.36 2.96
N SER A 279 -7.31 -31.14 4.03
CA SER A 279 -7.28 -32.04 5.19
C SER A 279 -8.15 -31.62 6.39
N VAL A 280 -9.10 -30.68 6.25
CA VAL A 280 -9.97 -30.23 7.38
C VAL A 280 -11.45 -30.62 7.16
N PRO A 281 -11.86 -31.85 7.49
CA PRO A 281 -13.25 -32.27 7.39
C PRO A 281 -14.07 -31.75 8.59
N VAL A 282 -15.07 -30.91 8.33
CA VAL A 282 -16.08 -30.52 9.35
C VAL A 282 -17.38 -31.32 9.17
N ILE A 283 -17.79 -31.62 7.93
CA ILE A 283 -19.11 -32.21 7.60
C ILE A 283 -19.01 -33.49 6.73
N GLY A 284 -17.82 -33.82 6.20
CA GLY A 284 -17.64 -35.04 5.40
C GLY A 284 -16.17 -35.38 5.14
N PRO A 285 -15.85 -36.58 4.63
CA PRO A 285 -14.48 -37.00 4.38
C PRO A 285 -13.88 -36.08 3.29
N ARG A 286 -12.91 -35.24 3.67
CA ARG A 286 -12.10 -34.35 2.79
C ARG A 286 -12.75 -33.06 2.27
N SER A 287 -13.87 -32.58 2.82
CA SER A 287 -14.46 -31.29 2.40
C SER A 287 -14.40 -30.21 3.47
N ARG A 288 -13.85 -29.04 3.11
CA ARG A 288 -13.97 -27.80 3.89
C ARG A 288 -15.44 -27.42 4.07
N PRO A 289 -15.80 -26.72 5.17
CA PRO A 289 -17.16 -26.23 5.36
C PRO A 289 -17.52 -25.26 4.23
N PHE A 290 -18.64 -25.55 3.54
CA PHE A 290 -19.10 -24.80 2.37
C PHE A 290 -19.18 -23.29 2.63
N SER A 291 -19.66 -22.90 3.81
CA SER A 291 -19.79 -21.49 4.22
C SER A 291 -18.45 -20.75 4.22
N LEU A 292 -17.37 -21.37 4.69
CA LEU A 292 -16.04 -20.75 4.69
C LEU A 292 -15.56 -20.55 3.25
N VAL A 293 -15.67 -21.58 2.42
CA VAL A 293 -15.27 -21.52 1.01
C VAL A 293 -16.01 -20.40 0.28
N LEU A 294 -17.34 -20.34 0.44
CA LEU A 294 -18.18 -19.30 -0.15
C LEU A 294 -17.74 -17.90 0.30
N ILE A 295 -17.52 -17.69 1.59
CA ILE A 295 -17.12 -16.39 2.14
C ILE A 295 -15.73 -15.99 1.68
N THR A 296 -14.78 -16.92 1.60
CA THR A 296 -13.45 -16.65 1.04
C THR A 296 -13.56 -16.24 -0.44
N PHE A 297 -14.39 -16.91 -1.25
CA PHE A 297 -14.63 -16.48 -2.64
C PHE A 297 -15.25 -15.09 -2.75
N ILE A 298 -16.25 -14.79 -1.91
CA ILE A 298 -16.85 -13.44 -1.85
C ILE A 298 -15.78 -12.41 -1.47
N SER A 299 -14.96 -12.70 -0.46
CA SER A 299 -13.86 -11.85 0.00
C SER A 299 -12.83 -11.60 -1.10
N MET A 300 -12.47 -12.63 -1.88
CA MET A 300 -11.60 -12.50 -3.05
C MET A 300 -12.26 -11.65 -4.17
N GLY A 301 -13.56 -11.83 -4.40
CA GLY A 301 -14.33 -11.03 -5.35
C GLY A 301 -14.35 -9.54 -4.98
N VAL A 302 -14.65 -9.22 -3.71
CA VAL A 302 -14.67 -7.85 -3.18
C VAL A 302 -13.30 -7.18 -3.34
N ARG A 303 -12.21 -7.89 -3.02
CA ARG A 303 -10.84 -7.35 -3.21
C ARG A 303 -10.48 -7.14 -4.68
N THR A 304 -10.96 -7.99 -5.58
CA THR A 304 -10.76 -7.83 -7.03
C THR A 304 -11.51 -6.60 -7.54
N LEU A 305 -12.77 -6.40 -7.12
CA LEU A 305 -13.53 -5.18 -7.42
C LEU A 305 -12.84 -3.93 -6.85
N ALA A 306 -12.33 -4.01 -5.62
CA ALA A 306 -11.61 -2.90 -4.99
C ALA A 306 -10.33 -2.52 -5.76
N LEU A 307 -9.65 -3.46 -6.41
CA LEU A 307 -8.50 -3.15 -7.27
C LEU A 307 -8.94 -2.52 -8.60
N VAL A 308 -9.97 -3.07 -9.24
CA VAL A 308 -10.38 -2.72 -10.61
C VAL A 308 -11.14 -1.39 -10.66
N VAL A 309 -12.07 -1.14 -9.74
CA VAL A 309 -12.95 0.04 -9.77
C VAL A 309 -12.17 1.36 -9.76
N PRO A 310 -11.20 1.60 -8.86
CA PRO A 310 -10.40 2.82 -8.88
C PRO A 310 -9.57 2.98 -10.17
N GLY A 311 -9.08 1.88 -10.74
CA GLY A 311 -8.35 1.89 -12.00
C GLY A 311 -9.23 2.30 -13.19
N LEU A 312 -10.45 1.75 -13.25
CA LEU A 312 -11.43 2.10 -14.28
C LEU A 312 -11.91 3.55 -14.18
N LEU A 313 -12.09 4.06 -12.95
CA LEU A 313 -12.47 5.45 -12.68
C LEU A 313 -11.40 6.43 -13.16
N LYS A 314 -10.12 6.15 -12.86
CA LYS A 314 -8.99 7.02 -13.26
C LYS A 314 -8.79 7.07 -14.77
N ASN A 315 -8.99 5.95 -15.46
CA ASN A 315 -8.76 5.84 -16.90
C ASN A 315 -9.98 6.30 -17.75
N GLY A 316 -10.99 6.93 -17.14
CA GLY A 316 -12.18 7.44 -17.83
C GLY A 316 -13.07 6.36 -18.48
N CYS A 317 -12.82 5.09 -18.18
CA CYS A 317 -13.54 3.96 -18.79
C CYS A 317 -14.88 3.70 -18.12
N LEU A 318 -15.08 4.23 -16.91
CA LEU A 318 -16.36 4.24 -16.23
C LEU A 318 -17.08 5.58 -16.49
N VAL A 319 -17.70 5.72 -17.66
CA VAL A 319 -18.70 6.77 -17.88
C VAL A 319 -19.90 6.41 -17.00
N ILE A 320 -19.89 6.93 -15.76
CA ILE A 320 -21.09 6.95 -14.93
C ILE A 320 -22.09 7.77 -15.72
N CYS A 321 -22.99 7.08 -16.42
CA CYS A 321 -24.16 7.68 -17.01
C CYS A 321 -24.99 8.19 -15.84
N HIS A 322 -24.71 9.42 -15.39
CA HIS A 322 -25.68 10.18 -14.64
C HIS A 322 -26.91 10.23 -15.54
N ALA A 323 -27.90 9.39 -15.22
CA ALA A 323 -29.23 9.50 -15.79
C ALA A 323 -29.71 10.91 -15.43
N HIS A 324 -29.65 11.82 -16.40
CA HIS A 324 -30.34 13.10 -16.31
C HIS A 324 -31.78 12.79 -15.92
N PRO A 325 -32.26 13.23 -14.73
CA PRO A 325 -33.66 13.10 -14.39
C PRO A 325 -34.46 13.84 -15.46
N GLY A 326 -35.33 13.08 -16.13
CA GLY A 326 -36.23 13.47 -17.21
C GLY A 326 -36.41 14.97 -17.44
N GLY A 327 -35.82 15.45 -18.52
CA GLY A 327 -36.36 16.56 -19.29
C GLY A 327 -37.64 16.13 -20.01
N ARG A 328 -38.78 16.46 -19.40
CA ARG A 328 -40.09 16.75 -20.00
C ARG A 328 -40.62 17.86 -19.09
N ASP A 329 -40.67 19.12 -19.49
CA ASP A 329 -41.47 19.68 -20.59
C ASP A 329 -40.78 20.93 -21.15
N ALA A 330 -40.58 21.00 -22.48
CA ALA A 330 -41.42 21.75 -23.42
C ALA A 330 -41.21 23.29 -23.40
N HIS A 331 -40.52 23.75 -24.44
CA HIS A 331 -40.74 24.99 -25.18
C HIS A 331 -41.22 26.25 -24.42
N ALA A 332 -40.29 27.17 -24.18
CA ALA A 332 -40.50 28.59 -24.44
C ALA A 332 -39.15 29.19 -24.88
N VAL A 333 -38.88 29.13 -26.19
CA VAL A 333 -37.86 29.97 -26.81
C VAL A 333 -38.48 31.37 -26.88
N GLU A 334 -38.16 32.20 -25.89
CA GLU A 334 -38.42 33.63 -25.97
C GLU A 334 -37.41 34.22 -26.97
N VAL A 335 -37.89 34.44 -28.19
CA VAL A 335 -37.15 35.15 -29.23
C VAL A 335 -37.00 36.59 -28.76
N GLN A 336 -35.84 36.90 -28.19
CA GLN A 336 -35.47 38.26 -27.81
C GLN A 336 -35.28 39.08 -29.10
N ALA A 337 -36.26 39.92 -29.40
CA ALA A 337 -36.19 40.85 -30.52
C ALA A 337 -35.00 41.83 -30.32
N PRO A 338 -34.30 42.21 -31.40
CA PRO A 338 -33.20 43.16 -31.29
C PRO A 338 -33.70 44.50 -30.73
N PRO A 339 -32.91 45.18 -29.88
CA PRO A 339 -33.30 46.44 -29.25
C PRO A 339 -33.60 47.47 -30.34
N SER A 340 -34.69 48.22 -30.14
CA SER A 340 -35.04 49.32 -31.03
C SER A 340 -33.97 50.40 -30.97
N ARG A 341 -33.68 51.07 -32.09
CA ARG A 341 -32.66 52.14 -32.21
C ARG A 341 -32.76 53.23 -31.13
N ALA A 342 -33.93 53.42 -30.51
CA ALA A 342 -34.13 54.38 -29.44
C ALA A 342 -33.41 54.01 -28.12
N GLU A 343 -33.16 52.72 -27.85
CA GLU A 343 -32.46 52.28 -26.63
C GLU A 343 -30.92 52.32 -26.78
N ALA A 344 -30.41 52.18 -28.02
CA ALA A 344 -28.99 52.32 -28.31
C ALA A 344 -28.48 53.75 -28.14
N ASP A 345 -29.30 54.75 -28.51
CA ASP A 345 -28.97 56.17 -28.36
C ASP A 345 -29.01 56.64 -26.90
N LEU A 346 -29.82 55.99 -26.05
CA LEU A 346 -29.91 56.26 -24.61
C LEU A 346 -28.73 55.67 -23.82
N GLN A 347 -28.19 54.52 -24.25
CA GLN A 347 -26.98 53.93 -23.65
C GLN A 347 -25.70 54.67 -24.06
N ALA A 348 -25.65 55.28 -25.24
CA ALA A 348 -24.52 56.12 -25.65
C ALA A 348 -24.42 57.43 -24.85
N ALA A 349 -25.56 57.96 -24.36
CA ALA A 349 -25.59 59.21 -23.59
C ALA A 349 -25.20 59.05 -22.10
N TYR A 350 -25.09 57.82 -21.59
CA TYR A 350 -24.78 57.56 -20.17
C TYR A 350 -23.27 57.40 -19.89
N HIS A 351 -22.41 57.43 -20.93
CA HIS A 351 -20.97 57.20 -20.79
C HIS A 351 -20.11 58.48 -20.75
N ASP A 352 -20.71 59.66 -20.84
CA ASP A 352 -20.02 60.94 -20.66
C ASP A 352 -20.35 61.56 -19.29
N GLU A 353 -19.75 61.02 -18.21
CA GLU A 353 -19.54 61.79 -16.98
C GLU A 353 -18.02 61.95 -16.73
N PRO A 354 -17.55 63.17 -16.39
CA PRO A 354 -16.14 63.43 -16.18
C PRO A 354 -15.67 62.84 -14.85
N GLN A 355 -14.49 62.19 -14.90
CA GLN A 355 -13.78 61.67 -13.74
C GLN A 355 -13.49 62.77 -12.72
N LEU A 356 -14.05 62.65 -11.51
CA LEU A 356 -13.59 63.39 -10.34
C LEU A 356 -12.48 62.60 -9.62
N GLU A 357 -11.34 63.26 -9.50
CA GLU A 357 -10.16 62.85 -8.75
C GLU A 357 -10.45 62.60 -7.26
N GLY A 358 -9.75 61.59 -6.72
CA GLY A 358 -9.11 61.71 -5.40
C GLY A 358 -9.89 61.26 -4.17
N VAL A 359 -9.80 59.97 -3.83
CA VAL A 359 -9.86 59.51 -2.43
C VAL A 359 -8.86 58.37 -2.21
N THR A 360 -7.74 58.70 -1.57
CA THR A 360 -6.76 57.75 -1.03
C THR A 360 -7.32 57.08 0.22
N VAL A 361 -7.63 55.79 0.13
CA VAL A 361 -8.01 54.97 1.30
C VAL A 361 -6.75 54.37 1.92
N HIS A 362 -6.39 54.90 3.09
CA HIS A 362 -5.32 54.44 3.95
C HIS A 362 -5.65 53.06 4.53
N ARG A 363 -4.81 52.06 4.27
CA ARG A 363 -4.92 50.71 4.87
C ARG A 363 -4.07 50.68 6.14
N PRO A 364 -4.62 50.34 7.33
CA PRO A 364 -3.80 50.19 8.53
C PRO A 364 -3.20 48.77 8.63
N ASP A 365 -1.91 48.74 8.96
CA ASP A 365 -1.14 47.56 9.35
C ASP A 365 -1.67 46.92 10.64
N PRO A 366 -1.71 45.57 10.74
CA PRO A 366 -1.79 44.89 12.02
C PRO A 366 -0.39 44.45 12.46
N THR A 367 0.23 45.23 13.33
CA THR A 367 1.39 44.79 14.13
C THR A 367 1.02 44.82 15.62
N TYR A 368 1.54 43.82 16.35
CA TYR A 368 1.62 43.62 17.81
C TYR A 368 0.51 42.85 18.54
N GLY A 369 1.00 41.82 19.26
CA GLY A 369 0.29 41.06 20.28
C GLY A 369 1.20 40.02 20.96
N SER A 370 2.38 40.43 21.41
CA SER A 370 3.21 39.67 22.35
C SER A 370 2.60 39.76 23.75
N LEU A 371 2.27 38.63 24.36
CA LEU A 371 2.04 38.55 25.80
C LEU A 371 2.85 37.41 26.40
N ASP A 372 3.87 37.83 27.15
CA ASP A 372 4.51 37.09 28.22
C ASP A 372 3.47 36.53 29.21
N GLN A 373 3.62 35.27 29.58
CA GLN A 373 3.15 34.82 30.88
C GLN A 373 4.15 33.85 31.51
N ARG A 374 5.12 34.44 32.22
CA ARG A 374 5.77 33.82 33.39
C ARG A 374 4.73 33.72 34.50
N GLN A 375 4.49 32.54 35.04
CA GLN A 375 4.08 32.40 36.42
C GLN A 375 4.65 31.13 37.06
N SER A 376 5.05 31.35 38.30
CA SER A 376 5.89 30.59 39.19
C SER A 376 5.18 29.41 39.86
N THR A 377 5.97 28.40 40.21
CA THR A 377 5.77 27.41 41.28
C THR A 377 5.28 28.03 42.61
N PRO A 378 4.63 27.26 43.50
CA PRO A 378 5.40 26.57 44.53
C PRO A 378 4.91 25.14 44.90
N SER A 379 5.85 24.46 45.56
CA SER A 379 5.77 23.23 46.36
C SER A 379 4.48 22.95 47.14
N GLN A 380 4.09 21.67 47.17
CA GLN A 380 3.95 20.88 48.40
C GLN A 380 4.29 19.41 48.12
#